data_AF-A0A2S6GCV4-F1
#
_entry.id   AF-A0A2S6GCV4-F1
#
_cell.length_a   1.000
_cell.length_b   1.000
_cell.length_c   1.000
_cell.angle_alpha   90.00
_cell.angle_beta   90.00
_cell.angle_gamma   90.00
#
_symmetry.space_group_name_H-M   'P 1'
#
loop_
_entity.id
_entity.type
_entity.pdbx_description
1 polymer ?
#
loop_
_entity_poly.entity_id
_entity_poly.type
_entity_poly.pdbx_seq_one_letter_code
_entity_poly.pdbx_strand_id
1 'polypeptide(L)' 'MLPWSLTGGNNRRFRSVNSGKCLNVQYGVGQGNALIQYTCSAGGVDNDVWLTVWEAPTSR' A
#
# COMPACT_ATOMS: atom_id res chain seq x y z
N MET A 1 10.81 -7.21 -14.02
CA MET A 1 9.53 -7.26 -13.27
C MET A 1 9.52 -6.10 -12.28
N LEU A 2 8.40 -5.41 -12.11
CA LEU A 2 8.31 -4.34 -11.12
C LEU A 2 8.36 -4.95 -9.70
N PRO A 3 9.02 -4.31 -8.72
CA PRO A 3 9.15 -4.83 -7.36
C PRO A 3 7.81 -4.93 -6.61
N TRP A 4 6.76 -4.30 -7.14
CA TRP A 4 5.42 -4.25 -6.58
C TRP A 4 4.38 -4.60 -7.65
N SER A 5 3.31 -5.26 -7.24
CA SER A 5 2.10 -5.47 -8.03
C SER A 5 0.92 -4.75 -7.40
N LEU A 6 0.07 -4.15 -8.23
CA LEU A 6 -1.20 -3.57 -7.83
C LEU A 6 -2.26 -4.66 -7.80
N THR A 7 -2.99 -4.77 -6.69
CA THR A 7 -4.04 -5.78 -6.50
C THR A 7 -5.32 -5.15 -5.94
N GLY A 8 -6.48 -5.58 -6.44
CA GLY A 8 -7.80 -5.01 -6.09
C GLY A 8 -8.32 -4.02 -7.13
N GLY A 9 -9.65 -3.87 -7.19
CA GLY A 9 -10.34 -2.97 -8.12
C GLY A 9 -10.21 -1.50 -7.72
N ASN A 10 -11.29 -0.90 -7.20
CA ASN A 10 -11.26 0.50 -6.75
C ASN A 10 -10.34 0.72 -5.52
N ASN A 11 -10.12 -0.32 -4.72
CA ASN A 11 -9.23 -0.31 -3.56
C ASN A 11 -7.88 -0.94 -3.96
N ARG A 12 -6.92 -0.10 -4.35
CA ARG A 12 -5.60 -0.58 -4.79
C ARG A 12 -4.71 -0.91 -3.60
N ARG A 13 -4.18 -2.12 -3.58
CA ARG A 13 -3.19 -2.60 -2.61
C ARG A 13 -1.85 -2.83 -3.31
N PHE A 14 -0.76 -2.43 -2.67
CA PHE A 14 0.59 -2.64 -3.16
C PHE A 14 1.17 -3.90 -2.55
N ARG A 15 1.33 -4.95 -3.37
CA ARG A 15 1.90 -6.22 -2.93
C ARG A 15 3.34 -6.34 -3.39
N SER A 16 4.26 -6.54 -2.45
CA SER A 16 5.66 -6.81 -2.74
C SER A 16 5.77 -8.15 -3.47
N VAL A 17 6.47 -8.16 -4.62
CA VAL A 17 6.70 -9.39 -5.37
C VAL A 17 7.65 -10.32 -4.61
N ASN A 18 8.60 -9.76 -3.85
CA ASN A 18 9.61 -10.52 -3.12
C ASN A 18 9.03 -11.28 -1.92
N SER A 19 8.14 -10.66 -1.15
CA SER A 19 7.58 -11.25 0.08
C SER A 19 6.15 -11.78 -0.07
N GLY A 20 5.44 -11.35 -1.12
CA GLY A 20 4.02 -11.58 -1.27
C GLY A 20 3.14 -10.83 -0.26
N LYS A 21 3.68 -9.89 0.51
CA LYS A 21 2.98 -9.09 1.53
C LYS A 21 2.54 -7.73 0.99
N CYS A 22 1.53 -7.14 1.62
CA CYS A 22 1.01 -5.83 1.25
C CYS A 22 1.67 -4.70 2.06
N LEU A 23 1.80 -3.51 1.44
CA LEU A 23 2.13 -2.28 2.13
C LEU A 23 1.01 -1.92 3.10
N ASN A 24 1.33 -1.86 4.39
CA ASN A 24 0.36 -1.72 5.46
C ASN A 24 0.81 -0.67 6.49
N VAL A 25 -0.14 0.06 7.09
CA VAL A 25 0.12 0.95 8.23
C VAL A 25 -0.04 0.18 9.54
N GLN A 26 1.03 0.10 10.33
CA GLN A 26 1.04 -0.62 11.59
C GLN A 26 0.01 -0.06 12.57
N TYR A 27 -0.74 -0.95 13.24
CA TYR A 27 -1.81 -0.62 14.20
C TYR A 27 -3.05 0.10 13.63
N GLY A 28 -3.13 0.33 12.32
CA GLY A 28 -4.25 1.02 11.69
C GLY A 28 -3.84 2.37 11.10
N VAL A 29 -4.79 3.09 10.51
CA VAL A 29 -4.53 4.42 9.94
C VAL A 29 -4.24 5.44 11.04
N GLY A 30 -3.18 6.23 10.87
CA GLY A 30 -2.75 7.21 11.87
C GLY A 30 -1.43 7.87 11.50
N GLN A 31 -1.27 9.13 11.88
CA GLN A 31 -0.03 9.87 11.67
C GLN A 31 1.08 9.31 12.59
N GLY A 32 2.30 9.17 12.05
CA GLY A 32 3.45 8.63 12.79
C GLY A 32 3.49 7.11 12.89
N ASN A 33 2.45 6.40 12.45
CA ASN A 33 2.48 4.94 12.38
C ASN A 33 3.48 4.47 11.32
N ALA A 34 4.21 3.40 11.63
CA ALA A 34 5.18 2.83 10.70
C ALA A 34 4.50 2.16 9.51
N LEU A 35 5.13 2.30 8.33
CA LEU A 35 4.78 1.48 7.16
C LEU A 35 5.52 0.15 7.24
N ILE A 36 4.76 -0.94 7.16
CA ILE A 36 5.25 -2.31 7.28
C ILE A 36 4.80 -3.17 6.10
N GLN A 37 5.41 -4.34 5.97
CA GLN A 37 4.90 -5.39 5.09
C GLN A 37 4.10 -6.40 5.92
N TYR A 38 2.80 -6.49 5.67
CA TYR A 38 1.90 -7.36 6.42
C TYR A 38 1.07 -8.27 5.51
N THR A 39 0.42 -9.27 6.11
CA THR A 39 -0.52 -10.12 5.38
C THR A 39 -1.59 -9.25 4.73
N CYS A 40 -1.79 -9.44 3.42
CA CYS A 40 -2.81 -8.71 2.68
C CYS A 40 -4.20 -9.06 3.22
N SER A 41 -4.97 -8.06 3.65
CA SER A 41 -6.31 -8.25 4.19
C SER A 41 -7.29 -8.63 3.08
N ALA A 42 -8.25 -9.51 3.38
CA ALA A 42 -9.33 -9.82 2.45
C ALA A 42 -10.22 -8.58 2.21
N GLY A 43 -10.58 -8.29 0.96
CA GLY A 43 -11.42 -7.13 0.61
C GLY A 43 -10.73 -5.76 0.60
N GLY A 44 -9.54 -5.64 1.22
CA GLY A 44 -8.84 -4.37 1.40
C GLY A 44 -9.46 -3.55 2.53
N VAL A 45 -8.65 -3.26 3.55
CA VAL A 45 -9.02 -2.45 4.72
C VAL A 45 -8.23 -1.15 4.70
N ASP A 46 -8.67 -0.14 5.44
CA ASP A 46 -8.12 1.21 5.33
C ASP A 46 -6.60 1.28 5.53
N ASN A 47 -6.02 0.38 6.33
CA ASN A 47 -4.58 0.36 6.57
C ASN A 47 -3.77 -0.46 5.55
N ASP A 48 -4.36 -1.05 4.51
CA ASP A 48 -3.63 -1.66 3.39
C ASP A 48 -4.06 -1.20 1.99
N VAL A 49 -5.01 -0.26 1.90
CA VAL A 49 -5.51 0.35 0.66
C VAL A 49 -4.91 1.75 0.46
N TRP A 50 -4.50 2.03 -0.77
CA TRP A 50 -3.77 3.24 -1.11
C TRP A 50 -4.34 3.92 -2.37
N LEU A 51 -4.49 5.24 -2.31
CA LEU A 51 -4.84 6.05 -3.46
C LEU A 51 -3.58 6.34 -4.29
N THR A 52 -3.64 6.01 -5.57
CA THR A 52 -2.63 6.47 -6.53
C THR A 52 -2.98 7.91 -6.90
N VAL A 53 -2.27 8.87 -6.30
CA VAL A 53 -2.35 10.27 -6.71
C VAL A 53 -1.20 10.58 -7.67
N TRP A 54 -1.47 11.43 -8.65
CA TRP A 54 -0.42 12.04 -9.43
C TRP A 54 -0.04 13.36 -8.76
N GLU A 55 1.19 13.45 -8.27
CA GLU A 55 1.78 14.72 -7.90
C GLU A 55 2.69 15.17 -9.04
N ALA A 56 2.47 16.37 -9.58
CA ALA A 56 3.46 16.96 -10.47
C ALA A 56 4.75 17.14 -9.67
N PRO A 57 5.92 16.71 -10.16
CA PRO A 57 7.17 16.93 -9.45
C PRO A 57 7.31 18.44 -9.24
N THR A 58 7.13 18.90 -8.00
CA THR A 58 7.53 20.26 -7.64
C THR A 58 9.04 20.28 -7.83
N SER A 59 9.51 21.03 -8.82
CA SER A 59 10.95 21.25 -9.04
C SER A 59 11.56 21.69 -7.71
N ARG A 60 12.36 20.83 -7.08
CA ARG A 60 13.11 21.16 -5.88
C ARG A 60 14.55 20.74 -6.09
#